data_AF-A0A942Z051-F1
#
_entry.id   AF-A0A942Z051-F1
#
_cell.length_a   1.000
_cell.length_b   1.000
_cell.length_c   1.000
_cell.angle_alpha   90.00
_cell.angle_beta   90.00
_cell.angle_gamma   90.00
#
_symmetry.space_group_name_H-M   'P 1'
#
loop_
_entity.id
_entity.type
_entity.pdbx_description
1 polymer ?
#
loop_
_entity_poly.entity_id
_entity_poly.type
_entity_poly.pdbx_seq_one_letter_code
_entity_poly.pdbx_strand_id
1 'polypeptide(L)'
;MNEAFFPTFFNSFFIAFGVMLGGSLIGGLAAFITGEPLLTEISRIGSRIRIWAIVAAIGGTFDTVYSFEKGFLEGGTKDIFKQFLWILSAMGGAKSAALIISWLTQEHIS
;
A
#
# COMPACT_ATOMS: atom_id res chain seq x y z
N MET A 1 1.19 24.93 5.75
CA MET A 1 -0.16 24.47 6.17
C MET A 1 0.08 23.27 7.06
N ASN A 2 -0.14 23.38 8.38
CA ASN A 2 0.11 22.26 9.31
C ASN A 2 -1.00 21.23 9.08
N GLU A 3 -0.80 20.27 8.17
CA GLU A 3 -1.63 19.08 8.18
C GLU A 3 -1.47 18.44 9.55
N ALA A 4 -2.60 18.29 10.26
CA ALA A 4 -2.56 17.58 11.52
C ALA A 4 -2.07 16.15 11.23
N PHE A 5 -1.13 15.69 12.06
CA PHE A 5 -0.48 14.39 11.89
C PHE A 5 -1.48 13.23 11.72
N PHE A 6 -2.62 13.31 12.42
CA PHE A 6 -3.68 12.30 12.39
C PHE A 6 -4.39 12.18 11.03
N PRO A 7 -4.92 13.25 10.41
CA PRO A 7 -5.46 13.19 9.04
C PRO A 7 -4.53 12.52 8.03
N THR A 8 -3.26 12.92 7.95
CA THR A 8 -2.30 12.34 7.02
C THR A 8 -2.06 10.86 7.34
N PHE A 9 -1.97 10.51 8.63
CA PHE A 9 -1.83 9.11 9.06
C PHE A 9 -3.00 8.24 8.59
N PHE A 10 -4.26 8.68 8.78
CA PHE A 10 -5.43 7.94 8.32
C PHE A 10 -5.52 7.90 6.80
N ASN A 11 -5.24 9.01 6.12
CA ASN A 11 -5.23 9.06 4.66
C ASN A 11 -4.23 8.05 4.09
N SER A 12 -2.99 8.02 4.60
CA SER A 12 -1.98 7.06 4.14
C SER A 12 -2.42 5.60 4.36
N PHE A 13 -3.11 5.31 5.47
CA PHE A 13 -3.69 3.98 5.71
C PHE A 13 -4.73 3.61 4.64
N PHE A 14 -5.76 4.45 4.46
CA PHE A 14 -6.88 4.14 3.58
C PHE A 14 -6.52 4.19 2.10
N ILE A 15 -5.59 5.05 1.69
CA ILE A 15 -5.08 5.08 0.31
C ILE A 15 -4.34 3.78 0.01
N ALA A 16 -3.39 3.36 0.85
CA ALA A 16 -2.66 2.11 0.62
C ALA A 16 -3.60 0.90 0.64
N PHE A 17 -4.55 0.89 1.58
CA PHE A 17 -5.59 -0.14 1.65
C PHE A 17 -6.42 -0.22 0.37
N GLY A 18 -6.92 0.93 -0.11
CA GLY A 18 -7.75 1.01 -1.31
C GLY A 18 -7.00 0.64 -2.60
N VAL A 19 -5.76 1.10 -2.76
CA VAL A 19 -4.92 0.76 -3.91
C VAL A 19 -4.64 -0.73 -3.94
N MET A 20 -4.31 -1.33 -2.79
CA MET A 20 -4.04 -2.76 -2.69
C MET A 20 -5.29 -3.59 -3.01
N LEU A 21 -6.43 -3.31 -2.37
CA LEU A 21 -7.68 -4.06 -2.61
C LEU A 21 -8.22 -3.86 -4.02
N GLY A 22 -8.30 -2.62 -4.49
CA GLY A 22 -8.81 -2.29 -5.81
C GLY A 22 -7.92 -2.87 -6.92
N GLY A 23 -6.60 -2.68 -6.82
CA GLY A 23 -5.66 -3.18 -7.81
C GLY A 23 -5.66 -4.70 -7.91
N SER A 24 -5.73 -5.42 -6.78
CA SER A 24 -5.77 -6.88 -6.80
C SER A 24 -7.10 -7.42 -7.32
N LEU A 25 -8.24 -6.85 -6.91
CA LEU A 25 -9.56 -7.34 -7.30
C LEU A 25 -9.86 -7.05 -8.77
N ILE A 26 -9.64 -5.81 -9.21
CA ILE A 26 -9.87 -5.42 -10.61
C ILE A 26 -8.83 -6.06 -11.53
N GLY A 27 -7.58 -6.16 -11.10
CA GLY A 27 -6.54 -6.89 -11.83
C GLY A 27 -6.86 -8.39 -11.96
N GLY A 28 -7.38 -9.00 -10.90
CA GLY A 28 -7.87 -10.37 -10.94
C GLY A 28 -9.07 -10.56 -11.88
N LEU A 29 -9.99 -9.60 -11.92
CA LEU A 29 -11.11 -9.64 -12.86
C LEU A 29 -10.61 -9.61 -14.32
N ALA A 30 -9.57 -8.82 -14.62
CA ALA A 30 -8.93 -8.85 -15.94
C ALA A 30 -8.36 -10.24 -16.25
N ALA A 31 -7.69 -10.88 -15.28
CA ALA A 31 -7.17 -12.24 -15.42
C ALA A 31 -8.28 -13.27 -15.74
N PHE A 32 -9.44 -13.14 -15.10
CA PHE A 32 -10.60 -14.00 -15.39
C PHE A 32 -11.10 -13.82 -16.83
N ILE A 33 -11.15 -12.59 -17.33
CA ILE A 33 -11.54 -12.30 -18.72
C ILE A 33 -10.53 -12.90 -19.72
N THR A 34 -9.25 -12.93 -19.37
CA THR A 34 -8.18 -13.50 -20.22
C THR A 34 -8.03 -15.01 -20.09
N GLY A 35 -8.84 -15.68 -19.26
CA GLY A 35 -8.82 -17.14 -19.07
C GLY A 35 -7.79 -17.65 -18.06
N GLU A 36 -7.22 -16.78 -17.22
CA GLU A 36 -6.35 -17.18 -16.10
C GLU A 36 -7.17 -17.44 -14.81
N PRO A 37 -6.62 -18.22 -13.85
CA PRO A 37 -7.30 -18.49 -12.59
C PRO A 37 -7.48 -17.23 -11.71
N LEU A 38 -8.72 -16.76 -11.58
CA LEU A 38 -9.09 -15.53 -10.86
C LEU A 38 -8.44 -15.41 -9.47
N LEU A 39 -8.63 -16.40 -8.60
CA LEU A 39 -8.20 -16.31 -7.19
C LEU A 39 -6.67 -16.33 -7.05
N THR A 40 -5.99 -17.15 -7.85
CA THR A 40 -4.53 -17.19 -7.88
C THR A 40 -3.95 -15.85 -8.33
N GLU A 41 -4.57 -15.24 -9.34
CA GLU A 41 -4.10 -13.98 -9.88
C GLU A 41 -4.38 -12.80 -8.95
N ILE A 42 -5.51 -12.78 -8.24
CA ILE A 42 -5.76 -11.78 -7.18
C ILE A 42 -4.64 -11.81 -6.13
N SER A 43 -4.25 -13.00 -5.66
CA SER A 43 -3.18 -13.16 -4.66
C SER A 43 -1.80 -12.77 -5.23
N ARG A 44 -1.51 -13.19 -6.47
CA ARG A 44 -0.24 -12.87 -7.16
C ARG A 44 -0.09 -11.37 -7.41
N ILE A 45 -1.13 -10.73 -7.92
CA ILE A 45 -1.16 -9.28 -8.19
C ILE A 45 -1.05 -8.52 -6.88
N GLY A 46 -1.83 -8.90 -5.86
CA GLY A 46 -1.77 -8.30 -4.52
C GLY A 46 -0.34 -8.27 -3.98
N SER A 47 0.38 -9.39 -4.09
CA SER A 47 1.78 -9.45 -3.63
C SER A 47 2.71 -8.48 -4.39
N ARG A 48 2.48 -8.25 -5.68
CA ARG A 48 3.30 -7.35 -6.53
C ARG A 48 2.99 -5.87 -6.33
N ILE A 49 1.73 -5.52 -6.09
CA ILE A 49 1.29 -4.13 -5.95
C ILE A 49 1.48 -3.56 -4.54
N ARG A 50 1.88 -4.38 -3.55
CA ARG A 50 2.04 -3.96 -2.16
C ARG A 50 2.96 -2.75 -1.99
N ILE A 51 4.13 -2.77 -2.63
CA ILE A 51 5.10 -1.66 -2.57
C ILE A 51 4.50 -0.42 -3.24
N TRP A 52 3.86 -0.61 -4.39
CA TRP A 52 3.21 0.48 -5.13
C TRP A 52 2.05 1.12 -4.37
N ALA A 53 1.29 0.35 -3.58
CA ALA A 53 0.24 0.87 -2.70
C ALA A 53 0.81 1.78 -1.61
N ILE A 54 1.97 1.45 -1.06
CA ILE A 54 2.67 2.28 -0.08
C ILE A 54 3.20 3.56 -0.74
N VAL A 55 3.81 3.46 -1.92
CA VAL A 55 4.29 4.62 -2.69
C VAL A 55 3.14 5.56 -3.04
N ALA A 56 2.00 5.02 -3.46
CA ALA A 56 0.78 5.78 -3.75
C ALA A 56 0.26 6.56 -2.53
N ALA A 57 0.37 5.98 -1.34
CA ALA A 57 -0.08 6.61 -0.09
C ALA A 57 0.85 7.74 0.43
N ILE A 58 2.11 7.76 0.00
CA ILE A 58 3.12 8.75 0.43
C ILE A 58 3.19 9.94 -0.54
N GLY A 59 2.90 9.72 -1.82
CA GLY A 59 2.97 10.80 -2.82
C GLY A 59 2.86 10.35 -4.28
N GLY A 60 2.72 9.05 -4.55
CA GLY A 60 2.45 8.52 -5.89
C GLY A 60 3.65 8.45 -6.82
N THR A 61 4.80 9.05 -6.46
CA THR A 61 6.01 9.04 -7.28
C THR A 61 7.21 8.49 -6.52
N PHE A 62 8.19 7.97 -7.27
CA PHE A 62 9.47 7.55 -6.68
C PHE A 62 10.26 8.75 -6.10
N ASP A 63 10.05 9.95 -6.63
CA ASP A 63 10.70 11.17 -6.14
C ASP A 63 10.33 11.51 -4.70
N THR A 64 9.10 11.18 -4.29
CA THR A 64 8.67 11.37 -2.89
C THR A 64 9.41 10.43 -1.95
N VAL A 65 9.74 9.22 -2.40
CA VAL A 65 10.57 8.26 -1.65
C VAL A 65 12.02 8.75 -1.54
N TYR A 66 12.59 9.29 -2.62
CA TYR A 66 13.95 9.83 -2.60
C TYR A 66 14.08 11.08 -1.71
N SER A 67 13.05 11.93 -1.73
CA SER A 67 12.97 13.10 -0.86
C SER A 67 12.86 12.70 0.62
N PHE A 68 12.18 11.58 0.91
CA PHE A 68 12.18 10.98 2.24
C PHE A 68 13.58 10.49 2.65
N GLU A 69 14.29 9.77 1.78
CA GLU A 69 15.66 9.30 2.06
C GLU A 69 16.62 10.47 2.31
N LYS A 70 16.51 11.53 1.53
CA LYS A 70 17.32 12.74 1.71
C LYS A 70 16.95 13.50 2.98
N GLY A 71 15.66 13.62 3.30
CA GLY A 71 15.17 14.21 4.55
C GLY A 71 15.59 13.42 5.80
N PHE A 72 15.75 12.10 5.68
CA PHE A 72 16.33 11.25 6.72
C PHE A 72 17.80 11.57 6.98
N LEU A 73 18.58 11.82 5.92
CA LEU A 73 20.01 12.17 6.00
C LEU A 73 20.26 13.61 6.47
N GLU A 74 19.35 14.56 6.19
CA GLU A 74 19.51 15.99 6.52
C GLU A 74 19.08 16.40 7.95
N GLY A 75 18.59 15.46 8.79
CA GLY A 75 18.76 15.58 10.26
C GLY A 75 17.67 16.28 11.08
N GLY A 76 16.42 16.34 10.62
CA GLY A 76 15.29 16.80 11.45
C GLY A 76 14.61 15.66 12.23
N THR A 77 15.14 15.25 13.38
CA THR A 77 14.68 14.04 14.12
C THR A 77 13.18 13.97 14.38
N LYS A 78 12.51 15.12 14.60
CA LYS A 78 11.07 15.19 14.89
C LYS A 78 10.19 15.00 13.65
N ASP A 79 10.64 15.41 12.47
CA ASP A 79 9.88 15.27 11.23
C ASP A 79 10.10 13.91 10.56
N ILE A 80 11.30 13.34 10.72
CA ILE A 80 11.60 11.94 10.35
C ILE A 80 10.66 10.98 11.08
N PHE A 81 10.45 11.20 12.39
CA PHE A 81 9.57 10.33 13.18
C PHE A 81 8.12 10.34 12.67
N LYS A 82 7.59 11.51 12.28
CA LYS A 82 6.25 11.62 11.70
C LYS A 82 6.16 10.92 10.34
N GLN A 83 7.14 11.12 9.47
CA GLN A 83 7.18 10.46 8.17
C GLN A 83 7.26 8.94 8.31
N PHE A 84 8.07 8.44 9.25
CA PHE A 84 8.13 7.03 9.58
C PHE A 84 6.76 6.48 10.03
N LEU A 85 6.03 7.20 10.87
CA LEU A 85 4.69 6.81 11.28
C LEU A 85 3.68 6.81 10.12
N TRP A 86 3.78 7.72 9.15
CA TRP A 86 2.95 7.69 7.94
C TRP A 86 3.23 6.46 7.08
N ILE A 87 4.51 6.08 6.91
CA ILE A 87 4.90 4.86 6.21
C ILE A 87 4.36 3.63 6.94
N LEU A 88 4.51 3.57 8.26
CA LEU A 88 3.94 2.49 9.06
C LEU A 88 2.42 2.39 8.91
N SER A 89 1.73 3.54 8.83
CA SER A 89 0.29 3.58 8.57
C SER A 89 -0.06 2.98 7.20
N ALA A 90 0.64 3.41 6.15
CA ALA A 90 0.45 2.89 4.79
C ALA A 90 0.74 1.38 4.71
N MET A 91 1.81 0.92 5.36
CA MET A 91 2.14 -0.49 5.49
C MET A 91 1.04 -1.27 6.23
N GLY A 92 0.47 -0.68 7.29
CA GLY A 92 -0.68 -1.20 8.01
C GLY A 92 -1.88 -1.40 7.07
N GLY A 93 -2.23 -0.37 6.30
CA GLY A 93 -3.32 -0.41 5.34
C GLY A 93 -3.12 -1.48 4.27
N ALA A 94 -1.93 -1.54 3.66
CA ALA A 94 -1.59 -2.55 2.67
C ALA A 94 -1.62 -3.98 3.25
N LYS A 95 -1.17 -4.18 4.50
CA LYS A 95 -1.22 -5.47 5.19
C LYS A 95 -2.65 -5.90 5.52
N SER A 96 -3.49 -4.98 5.98
CA SER A 96 -4.91 -5.24 6.22
C SER A 96 -5.63 -5.65 4.93
N ALA A 97 -5.38 -4.95 3.82
CA ALA A 97 -5.90 -5.34 2.51
C ALA A 97 -5.40 -6.72 2.08
N ALA A 98 -4.10 -7.01 2.26
CA ALA A 98 -3.53 -8.33 1.97
C ALA A 98 -4.20 -9.45 2.77
N LEU A 99 -4.52 -9.22 4.04
CA LEU A 99 -5.21 -10.20 4.89
C LEU A 99 -6.62 -10.47 4.38
N ILE A 100 -7.38 -9.43 4.00
CA ILE A 100 -8.71 -9.57 3.42
C ILE A 100 -8.63 -10.35 2.10
N ILE A 101 -7.65 -10.05 1.26
CA ILE A 101 -7.41 -10.76 0.01
C ILE A 101 -7.11 -12.24 0.30
N SER A 102 -6.21 -12.54 1.23
CA SER A 102 -5.87 -13.91 1.62
C SER A 102 -7.10 -14.68 2.11
N TRP A 103 -7.95 -14.06 2.94
CA TRP A 103 -9.22 -14.65 3.38
C TRP A 103 -10.20 -14.89 2.23
N LEU A 104 -10.29 -13.96 1.28
CA LEU A 104 -11.16 -14.07 0.10
C LEU A 104 -10.68 -15.16 -0.85
N THR A 105 -9.37 -15.23 -1.09
CA THR A 105 -8.76 -16.23 -1.97
C THR A 105 -8.62 -17.59 -1.29
N GLN A 106 -8.89 -17.68 0.02
CA GLN A 106 -8.71 -18.87 0.85
C GLN A 106 -7.39 -19.55 0.50
N GLU A 107 -6.29 -18.75 0.54
CA GLU A 107 -4.94 -19.09 0.07
C GLU A 107 -4.76 -20.60 0.09
N HIS A 108 -4.92 -21.23 -1.10
CA HIS A 108 -5.17 -22.67 -1.25
C HIS A 108 -4.35 -23.40 -0.20
N ILE A 109 -5.07 -23.91 0.79
CA ILE A 109 -4.58 -24.80 1.84
C ILE A 109 -3.74 -25.83 1.11
N SER A 110 -2.41 -25.68 1.19
CA SER A 110 -1.49 -26.66 0.65
C SER A 110 -1.48 -27.90 1.53
#